data_AF-A0A840ZKJ5-F1
#
_entry.id   AF-A0A840ZKJ5-F1
#
_cell.length_a   1.000
_cell.length_b   1.000
_cell.length_c   1.000
_cell.angle_alpha   90.00
_cell.angle_beta   90.00
_cell.angle_gamma   90.00
#
_symmetry.space_group_name_H-M   'P 1'
#
loop_
_entity.id
_entity.type
_entity.pdbx_description
1 polymer ?
#
loop_
_entity_poly.entity_id
_entity_poly.type
_entity_poly.pdbx_seq_one_letter_code
_entity_poly.pdbx_strand_id
1 'polypeptide(L)' 'MTPATVAIVIATPRGLRHLASPSERAAAGPAEAVLRGLGAAVRHASFWVQCADPAARARLTSYLWDVKAEVLAEVAAG' A
#
# COMPACT_ATOMS: atom_id res chain seq x y z
N MET A 1 10.94 -21.23 -3.12
CA MET A 1 10.31 -20.00 -2.58
C MET A 1 11.38 -18.93 -2.51
N THR A 2 11.20 -17.80 -3.19
CA THR A 2 12.10 -16.64 -3.04
C THR A 2 11.76 -15.93 -1.73
N PRO A 3 12.75 -15.58 -0.88
CA PRO A 3 12.47 -14.88 0.37
C PRO A 3 11.82 -13.51 0.10
N ALA A 4 10.93 -13.10 0.99
CA ALA A 4 10.35 -11.76 0.92
C ALA A 4 11.43 -10.72 1.26
N THR A 5 11.53 -9.69 0.42
CA THR A 5 12.47 -8.57 0.59
C THR A 5 11.76 -7.26 0.90
N VAL A 6 10.44 -7.23 0.69
CA VAL A 6 9.56 -6.12 0.98
C VAL A 6 8.37 -6.62 1.78
N ALA A 7 8.08 -5.96 2.89
CA ALA A 7 6.85 -6.12 3.64
C ALA A 7 6.10 -4.77 3.69
N ILE A 8 4.79 -4.81 3.46
CA ILE A 8 3.90 -3.66 3.58
C ILE A 8 2.82 -4.01 4.59
N VAL A 9 2.65 -3.16 5.59
CA VAL A 9 1.55 -3.25 6.54
C VAL A 9 0.58 -2.11 6.24
N ILE A 10 -0.70 -2.44 6.05
CA ILE A 10 -1.76 -1.46 5.83
C ILE A 10 -2.76 -1.60 6.99
N ALA A 11 -2.86 -0.56 7.82
CA ALA A 11 -3.92 -0.44 8.80
C ALA A 11 -5.18 0.10 8.14
N THR A 12 -6.28 -0.64 8.31
CA THR A 12 -7.60 -0.27 7.79
C THR A 12 -8.63 -0.30 8.93
N PRO A 13 -9.80 0.34 8.77
CA PRO A 13 -10.89 0.21 9.74
C PRO A 13 -11.35 -1.25 9.98
N ARG A 14 -11.07 -2.16 9.03
CA ARG A 14 -11.42 -3.60 9.12
C ARG A 14 -10.26 -4.45 9.66
N GLY A 15 -9.22 -3.82 10.19
CA GLY A 15 -8.02 -4.45 10.72
C GLY A 15 -6.78 -4.28 9.84
N LEU A 16 -5.72 -4.98 10.22
CA LEU A 16 -4.44 -4.92 9.52
C LEU A 16 -4.42 -5.84 8.29
N ARG A 17 -3.66 -5.43 7.27
CA ARG A 17 -3.26 -6.25 6.12
C ARG A 17 -1.75 -6.30 6.07
N HIS A 18 -1.21 -7.51 6.11
CA HIS A 18 0.23 -7.77 6.02
C HIS A 18 0.52 -8.37 4.66
N LEU A 19 1.35 -7.69 3.88
CA LEU A 19 1.73 -8.11 2.53
C LEU A 19 3.24 -8.32 2.53
N ALA A 20 3.69 -9.53 2.22
CA ALA A 20 5.10 -9.85 2.07
C ALA A 20 5.36 -10.26 0.64
N SER A 21 6.41 -9.72 0.02
CA SER A 21 6.69 -9.93 -1.40
C SER A 21 8.19 -9.97 -1.69
N PRO A 22 8.61 -10.72 -2.72
CA PRO A 22 10.02 -10.90 -3.05
C PRO A 22 10.64 -9.69 -3.78
N SER A 23 9.83 -8.71 -4.20
CA SER A 23 10.30 -7.51 -4.91
C SER A 23 9.35 -6.33 -4.74
N GLU A 24 9.85 -5.15 -5.08
CA GLU A 24 9.08 -3.89 -5.14
C GLU A 24 7.83 -4.03 -6.01
N ARG A 25 7.98 -4.49 -7.26
CA ARG A 25 6.87 -4.64 -8.21
C ARG A 25 5.82 -5.64 -7.72
N ALA A 26 6.26 -6.74 -7.09
CA ALA A 26 5.35 -7.74 -6.54
C ALA A 26 4.58 -7.22 -5.31
N ALA A 27 5.16 -6.28 -4.55
CA ALA A 27 4.54 -5.67 -3.39
C ALA A 27 3.50 -4.60 -3.76
N ALA A 28 3.76 -3.81 -4.81
CA ALA A 28 2.95 -2.65 -5.19
C ALA A 28 1.50 -3.02 -5.55
N GLY A 29 1.31 -4.00 -6.44
CA GLY A 29 -0.02 -4.37 -6.95
C GLY A 29 -1.01 -4.81 -5.85
N PRO A 30 -0.66 -5.78 -4.98
CA PRO A 30 -1.52 -6.19 -3.88
C PRO A 30 -1.81 -5.05 -2.88
N ALA A 31 -0.83 -4.17 -2.62
CA ALA A 31 -1.01 -3.05 -1.71
C ALA A 31 -1.98 -2.00 -2.28
N GLU A 32 -1.86 -1.69 -3.56
CA GLU A 32 -2.82 -0.83 -4.27
C GLU A 32 -4.23 -1.45 -4.26
N ALA A 33 -4.35 -2.73 -4.56
CA ALA A 33 -5.64 -3.42 -4.55
C ALA A 33 -6.34 -3.32 -3.18
N VAL A 34 -5.58 -3.40 -2.08
CA VAL A 34 -6.10 -3.16 -0.73
C VAL A 34 -6.61 -1.72 -0.60
N LEU A 35 -5.83 -0.71 -1.00
CA LEU A 35 -6.23 0.70 -0.88
C LEU A 35 -7.48 1.02 -1.72
N ARG A 36 -7.50 0.61 -2.98
CA ARG A 36 -8.66 0.79 -3.88
C ARG A 36 -9.90 0.07 -3.36
N GLY A 37 -9.75 -1.14 -2.80
CA GLY A 37 -10.84 -1.91 -2.22
C GLY A 37 -11.48 -1.29 -0.98
N LEU A 38 -10.89 -0.26 -0.36
CA LEU A 38 -11.48 0.45 0.78
C LEU A 38 -12.52 1.51 0.39
N GLY A 39 -12.47 2.02 -0.85
CA GLY A 39 -13.28 3.18 -1.25
C GLY A 39 -13.13 4.34 -0.26
N ALA A 40 -14.25 4.91 0.20
CA ALA A 40 -14.24 6.04 1.15
C ALA A 40 -13.49 5.76 2.46
N ALA A 41 -13.40 4.50 2.89
CA ALA A 41 -12.67 4.12 4.10
C ALA A 41 -11.15 4.33 3.97
N VAL A 42 -10.61 4.53 2.76
CA VAL A 42 -9.18 4.79 2.53
C VAL A 42 -8.68 6.02 3.27
N ARG A 43 -9.57 6.98 3.59
CA ARG A 43 -9.25 8.18 4.39
C ARG A 43 -8.55 7.83 5.69
N HIS A 44 -9.00 6.76 6.34
CA HIS A 44 -8.49 6.29 7.63
C HIS A 44 -7.36 5.25 7.49
N ALA A 45 -6.96 4.90 6.27
CA ALA A 45 -5.89 3.93 6.05
C ALA A 45 -4.52 4.55 6.32
N SER A 46 -3.66 3.81 7.00
CA SER A 46 -2.23 4.13 7.18
C SER A 46 -1.40 2.97 6.69
N PHE A 47 -0.20 3.22 6.18
CA PHE A 47 0.68 2.15 5.68
C PHE A 47 2.14 2.37 6.03
N TRP A 48 2.86 1.26 6.16
CA TRP A 48 4.29 1.22 6.42
C TRP A 48 4.97 0.25 5.47
N VAL A 49 6.09 0.67 4.89
CA VAL A 49 6.93 -0.14 4.02
C VAL A 49 8.21 -0.51 4.76
N GLN A 50 8.46 -1.81 4.88
CA GLN A 50 9.65 -2.41 5.47
C GLN A 50 10.43 -3.14 4.39
N CYS A 51 11.59 -2.62 4.00
CA CYS A 51 12.54 -3.28 3.13
C CYS A 51 13.95 -2.78 3.40
N ALA A 52 14.96 -3.56 2.99
CA ALA A 52 16.37 -3.21 3.20
C ALA A 52 16.85 -2.10 2.25
N ASP A 53 16.25 -1.96 1.07
CA ASP A 53 16.58 -0.92 0.09
C ASP A 53 15.81 0.38 0.41
N PRO A 54 16.49 1.45 0.87
CA PRO A 54 15.83 2.71 1.20
C PRO A 54 15.24 3.41 -0.03
N ALA A 55 15.79 3.19 -1.23
CA ALA A 55 15.25 3.78 -2.46
C ALA A 55 13.94 3.09 -2.87
N ALA A 56 13.88 1.75 -2.80
CA ALA A 56 12.63 1.01 -2.98
C ALA A 56 11.58 1.40 -1.93
N ARG A 57 11.99 1.57 -0.66
CA ARG A 57 11.09 2.06 0.39
C ARG A 57 10.48 3.40 0.04
N ALA A 58 11.28 4.35 -0.44
CA ALA A 58 10.82 5.68 -0.80
C ALA A 58 9.85 5.64 -2.00
N ARG A 59 10.18 4.89 -3.05
CA ARG A 59 9.31 4.73 -4.23
C ARG A 59 7.97 4.11 -3.87
N LEU A 60 7.96 3.00 -3.13
CA LEU A 60 6.71 2.36 -2.69
C LEU A 60 5.89 3.26 -1.78
N THR A 61 6.54 3.98 -0.86
CA THR A 61 5.83 4.90 0.04
C THR A 61 5.17 6.03 -0.75
N SER A 62 5.88 6.64 -1.71
CA SER A 62 5.30 7.67 -2.59
C SER A 62 4.14 7.11 -3.40
N TYR A 63 4.35 5.95 -4.03
CA TYR A 63 3.33 5.28 -4.84
C TYR A 63 2.03 5.04 -4.08
N LEU A 64 2.11 4.53 -2.85
CA LEU A 64 0.93 4.27 -2.03
C LEU A 64 0.24 5.55 -1.55
N TRP A 65 0.99 6.65 -1.36
CA TRP A 65 0.41 7.96 -1.07
C TRP A 65 -0.36 8.50 -2.27
N ASP A 66 0.21 8.38 -3.47
CA ASP A 66 -0.42 8.80 -4.72
C ASP A 66 -1.71 8.01 -4.95
N VAL A 67 -1.68 6.68 -4.83
CA VAL A 67 -2.87 5.81 -4.91
C VAL A 67 -3.92 6.21 -3.87
N LYS A 68 -3.54 6.48 -2.62
CA LYS A 68 -4.49 6.92 -1.59
C LYS A 68 -5.13 8.26 -1.97
N ALA A 69 -4.36 9.20 -2.51
CA ALA A 69 -4.86 10.49 -2.97
C ALA A 69 -5.84 10.34 -4.15
N GLU A 70 -5.52 9.48 -5.11
CA GLU A 70 -6.42 9.14 -6.23
C GLU A 70 -7.75 8.59 -5.75
N VAL A 71 -7.74 7.57 -4.88
CA VAL A 71 -8.98 6.97 -4.35
C VAL A 71 -9.81 8.01 -3.58
N LEU A 72 -9.15 8.92 -2.84
CA LEU A 72 -9.85 10.01 -2.15
C LEU A 72 -10.50 11.00 -3.13
N ALA A 73 -9.84 11.30 -4.24
CA ALA A 73 -10.38 12.17 -5.28
C ALA A 73 -11.56 11.51 -6.02
N GLU A 74 -11.43 10.23 -6.36
CA GLU A 74 -12.49 9.42 -6.97
C GLU A 74 -13.75 9.38 -6.07
N VAL A 75 -13.58 9.16 -4.77
CA VAL A 75 -14.67 9.16 -3.79
C VAL A 75 -15.33 10.53 -3.63
N ALA A 76 -14.58 11.62 -3.78
CA ALA A 76 -15.14 12.97 -3.66
C ALA A 76 -15.93 13.41 -4.91
N ALA A 77 -15.69 12.76 -6.05
CA ALA A 77 -16.32 13.09 -7.33
C ALA A 77 -17.62 12.31 -7.60
N GLY A 78 -17.91 11.25 -6.84
CA GLY A 78 -19.12 10.43 -6.94
C GLY A 78 -20.03 10.55 -5.74
#